data_AF-A0A6J1LNY9-F1
#
_entry.id   AF-A0A6J1LNY9-F1
#
_cell.length_a   1.000
_cell.length_b   1.000
_cell.length_c   1.000
_cell.angle_alpha   90.00
_cell.angle_beta   90.00
_cell.angle_gamma   90.00
#
_symmetry.space_group_name_H-M   'P 1'
#
loop_
_entity.id
_entity.type
_entity.pdbx_description
1 polymer ?
#
loop_
_entity_poly.entity_id
_entity_poly.type
_entity_poly.pdbx_seq_one_letter_code
_entity_poly.pdbx_strand_id
1 'polypeptide(L)'
;MKMLQNVLVFSLCIAAIHAAGEFTVLNSPKAISFKGTDPLNSRDVGDVLYAAMGNAVVGDSDWSGLTINDPFNLAKGVIAVHVEGLSHVTTAGKSKTYELVGPNTGHSLNALAAELEAANEPVCDINFDQYDEGVQAFKACFGEFDSPAAKPTKHLNPTLHNADKQFLQEIGFINAASENLAEMLKPSNVLIIRLSVDGIAKAHGEKSVAVDEANKLISAAVSRLLAAAQKSSDSVLFVLSTDKDVNSRYKREVVAADDTNKYNFAIYYNEDYPVIFNIILWFMVVFGLSLLAICYAIGSMDPGRDSIIYRMTSTRMKKDN
;
A
#
# COMPACT_ATOMS: atom_id res chain seq x y z
N MET A 1 -32.20 38.87 3.45
CA MET A 1 -32.09 37.88 4.56
C MET A 1 -31.92 36.43 4.07
N LYS A 2 -32.60 35.96 3.01
CA LYS A 2 -32.42 34.60 2.44
C LYS A 2 -31.03 34.32 1.82
N MET A 3 -30.34 35.35 1.31
CA MET A 3 -29.00 35.19 0.71
C MET A 3 -27.90 34.91 1.76
N LEU A 4 -28.04 35.46 2.97
CA LEU A 4 -27.05 35.28 4.05
C LEU A 4 -27.12 33.86 4.64
N GLN A 5 -28.32 33.27 4.65
CA GLN A 5 -28.56 31.91 5.11
C GLN A 5 -27.97 30.86 4.14
N ASN A 6 -28.03 31.10 2.83
CA ASN A 6 -27.44 30.21 1.84
C ASN A 6 -25.90 30.27 1.82
N VAL A 7 -25.30 31.42 2.13
CA VAL A 7 -23.83 31.55 2.28
C VAL A 7 -23.34 30.86 3.56
N LEU A 8 -24.10 30.94 4.65
CA LEU A 8 -23.80 30.21 5.89
C LEU A 8 -23.90 28.69 5.71
N VAL A 9 -24.87 28.20 4.94
CA VAL A 9 -25.00 26.76 4.63
C VAL A 9 -23.88 26.29 3.69
N PHE A 10 -23.45 27.09 2.71
CA PHE A 10 -22.29 26.75 1.87
C PHE A 10 -20.96 26.77 2.65
N SER A 11 -20.81 27.66 3.63
CA SER A 11 -19.63 27.71 4.51
C SER A 11 -19.57 26.55 5.50
N LEU A 12 -20.70 25.89 5.82
CA LEU A 12 -20.77 24.71 6.68
C LEU A 12 -20.43 23.40 5.96
N CYS A 13 -20.30 23.41 4.62
CA CYS A 13 -19.93 22.24 3.82
C CYS A 13 -18.44 22.17 3.46
N ILE A 14 -17.58 23.01 4.05
CA ILE A 14 -16.15 22.73 4.07
C ILE A 14 -15.93 21.70 5.18
N ALA A 15 -16.25 20.45 4.89
CA ALA A 15 -15.67 19.35 5.65
C ALA A 15 -14.15 19.47 5.39
N ALA A 16 -13.44 20.09 6.33
CA ALA A 16 -12.00 20.00 6.37
C ALA A 16 -11.68 18.51 6.51
N ILE A 17 -11.33 17.87 5.40
CA ILE A 17 -10.67 16.57 5.41
C ILE A 17 -9.39 16.85 6.20
N HIS A 18 -9.38 16.44 7.46
CA HIS A 18 -8.21 16.64 8.30
C HIS A 18 -7.20 15.59 7.85
N ALA A 19 -6.11 16.06 7.24
CA ALA A 19 -4.86 15.32 7.08
C ALA A 19 -4.58 14.48 8.33
N ALA A 20 -4.49 13.16 8.17
CA ALA A 20 -4.07 12.29 9.26
C ALA A 20 -2.53 12.28 9.36
N GLY A 21 -1.81 12.66 8.30
CA GLY A 21 -0.37 12.84 8.33
C GLY A 21 0.19 13.11 6.95
N GLU A 22 1.42 12.65 6.68
CA GLU A 22 2.18 13.06 5.51
C GLU A 22 2.99 11.91 4.91
N PHE A 23 3.08 11.90 3.58
CA PHE A 23 4.01 11.08 2.81
C PHE A 23 5.09 11.98 2.24
N THR A 24 6.32 11.82 2.71
CA THR A 24 7.48 12.66 2.37
C THR A 24 8.52 11.86 1.63
N VAL A 25 8.81 12.25 0.39
CA VAL A 25 9.91 11.71 -0.41
C VAL A 25 11.18 12.49 -0.10
N LEU A 26 12.16 11.80 0.48
CA LEU A 26 13.44 12.36 0.91
C LEU A 26 14.56 12.15 -0.11
N ASN A 27 14.49 11.06 -0.87
CA ASN A 27 15.41 10.78 -1.97
C ASN A 27 14.66 10.00 -3.05
N SER A 28 14.92 10.29 -4.32
CA SER A 28 14.37 9.51 -5.42
C SER A 28 15.41 9.35 -6.54
N PRO A 29 15.45 8.19 -7.23
CA PRO A 29 16.25 8.03 -8.44
C PRO A 29 15.82 9.02 -9.53
N LYS A 30 16.72 9.42 -10.42
CA LYS A 30 16.42 10.34 -11.54
C LYS A 30 15.34 9.81 -12.50
N ALA A 31 15.22 8.49 -12.58
CA ALA A 31 14.22 7.80 -13.41
C ALA A 31 12.78 8.06 -12.96
N ILE A 32 12.57 8.60 -11.75
CA ILE A 32 11.25 8.80 -11.17
C ILE A 32 11.17 10.24 -10.67
N SER A 33 10.00 10.85 -10.79
CA SER A 33 9.75 12.17 -10.22
C SER A 33 8.43 12.21 -9.48
N PHE A 34 8.46 12.90 -8.35
CA PHE A 34 7.28 13.17 -7.54
C PHE A 34 6.82 14.62 -7.81
N LYS A 35 5.62 14.78 -8.38
CA LYS A 35 5.04 16.06 -8.82
C LYS A 35 3.64 16.27 -8.23
N GLY A 36 3.05 17.44 -8.45
CA GLY A 36 1.71 17.77 -7.93
C GLY A 36 1.70 18.05 -6.42
N THR A 37 0.50 18.28 -5.89
CA THR A 37 0.26 18.53 -4.46
C THR A 37 -1.00 17.80 -3.97
N ASP A 38 -1.56 16.93 -4.80
CA ASP A 38 -2.79 16.23 -4.47
C ASP A 38 -2.54 15.25 -3.32
N PRO A 39 -3.43 15.20 -2.32
CA PRO A 39 -3.33 14.25 -1.23
C PRO A 39 -3.24 12.81 -1.74
N LEU A 40 -2.42 12.00 -1.09
CA LEU A 40 -2.28 10.57 -1.34
C LEU A 40 -3.19 9.82 -0.36
N ASN A 41 -3.95 8.84 -0.85
CA ASN A 41 -4.66 7.93 0.04
C ASN A 41 -3.65 7.03 0.75
N SER A 42 -3.71 6.97 2.09
CA SER A 42 -2.79 6.15 2.89
C SER A 42 -2.81 4.66 2.52
N ARG A 43 -3.91 4.17 1.92
CA ARG A 43 -4.04 2.80 1.40
C ARG A 43 -3.14 2.52 0.20
N ASP A 44 -2.76 3.55 -0.55
CA ASP A 44 -2.02 3.43 -1.81
C ASP A 44 -0.50 3.62 -1.61
N VAL A 45 -0.04 3.88 -0.39
CA VAL A 45 1.39 4.13 -0.13
C VAL A 45 2.27 2.97 -0.58
N GLY A 46 1.90 1.74 -0.23
CA GLY A 46 2.57 0.51 -0.64
C GLY A 46 2.59 0.35 -2.17
N ASP A 47 1.46 0.63 -2.84
CA ASP A 47 1.34 0.59 -4.30
C ASP A 47 2.27 1.62 -4.97
N VAL A 48 2.36 2.84 -4.42
CA VAL A 48 3.30 3.85 -4.90
C VAL A 48 4.75 3.36 -4.82
N LEU A 49 5.13 2.70 -3.73
CA LEU A 49 6.47 2.13 -3.57
C LEU A 49 6.71 0.96 -4.53
N TYR A 50 5.73 0.08 -4.70
CA TYR A 50 5.80 -1.07 -5.60
C TYR A 50 5.90 -0.63 -7.07
N ALA A 51 5.09 0.34 -7.48
CA ALA A 51 5.13 0.96 -8.80
C ALA A 51 6.44 1.70 -9.07
N ALA A 52 7.01 2.35 -8.04
CA ALA A 52 8.32 3.01 -8.17
C ALA A 52 9.48 2.02 -8.41
N MET A 53 9.31 0.74 -8.06
CA MET A 53 10.25 -0.32 -8.42
C MET A 53 10.01 -0.88 -9.83
N GLY A 54 8.92 -0.49 -10.50
CA GLY A 54 8.55 -0.95 -11.84
C GLY A 54 7.55 -2.09 -11.87
N ASN A 55 6.98 -2.46 -10.73
CA ASN A 55 5.98 -3.49 -10.67
C ASN A 55 4.59 -2.96 -11.04
N ALA A 56 3.75 -3.83 -11.57
CA ALA A 56 2.36 -3.49 -11.86
C ALA A 56 1.56 -3.50 -10.56
N VAL A 57 0.75 -2.45 -10.35
CA VAL A 57 -0.20 -2.35 -9.24
C VAL A 57 -1.59 -2.73 -9.72
N VAL A 58 -2.37 -3.38 -8.85
CA VAL A 58 -3.74 -3.83 -9.17
C VAL A 58 -4.79 -2.77 -8.78
N GLY A 59 -4.40 -1.78 -7.97
CA GLY A 59 -5.28 -0.72 -7.49
C GLY A 59 -5.80 0.23 -8.58
N ASP A 60 -6.92 0.88 -8.29
CA ASP A 60 -7.59 1.89 -9.10
C ASP A 60 -7.21 3.33 -8.69
N SER A 61 -6.04 3.49 -8.07
CA SER A 61 -5.58 4.80 -7.61
C SER A 61 -5.39 5.77 -8.77
N ASP A 62 -6.15 6.86 -8.76
CA ASP A 62 -6.02 7.97 -9.71
C ASP A 62 -4.92 8.98 -9.31
N TRP A 63 -4.10 8.65 -8.30
CA TRP A 63 -3.10 9.58 -7.78
C TRP A 63 -1.94 9.79 -8.76
N SER A 64 -1.86 11.02 -9.29
CA SER A 64 -0.89 11.42 -10.32
C SER A 64 0.46 11.91 -9.79
N GLY A 65 0.74 11.74 -8.50
CA GLY A 65 1.92 12.30 -7.86
C GLY A 65 3.23 11.62 -8.26
N LEU A 66 3.20 10.36 -8.71
CA LEU A 66 4.33 9.59 -9.21
C LEU A 66 4.41 9.67 -10.74
N THR A 67 5.59 9.97 -11.28
CA THR A 67 5.85 9.89 -12.73
C THR A 67 7.13 9.09 -13.00
N ILE A 68 7.02 8.09 -13.85
CA ILE A 68 8.17 7.34 -14.39
C ILE A 68 8.72 8.09 -15.61
N ASN A 69 9.93 8.61 -15.49
CA ASN A 69 10.65 9.29 -16.57
C ASN A 69 11.50 8.32 -17.39
N ASP A 70 12.02 7.26 -16.76
CA ASP A 70 12.81 6.21 -17.41
C ASP A 70 12.44 4.84 -16.84
N PRO A 71 11.78 3.95 -17.61
CA PRO A 71 11.32 2.66 -17.11
C PRO A 71 12.44 1.63 -16.91
N PHE A 72 13.68 1.90 -17.35
CA PHE A 72 14.78 0.94 -17.27
C PHE A 72 15.71 1.15 -16.08
N ASN A 73 15.62 2.30 -15.41
CA ASN A 73 16.50 2.70 -14.31
C ASN A 73 15.72 3.13 -13.05
N LEU A 74 14.60 2.45 -12.79
CA LEU A 74 13.71 2.66 -11.65
C LEU A 74 14.39 2.41 -10.28
N ALA A 75 13.63 2.55 -9.20
CA ALA A 75 14.16 2.33 -7.85
C ALA A 75 14.62 0.87 -7.69
N LYS A 76 15.92 0.68 -7.49
CA LYS A 76 16.51 -0.64 -7.20
C LYS A 76 16.45 -0.98 -5.72
N GLY A 77 16.31 0.05 -4.89
CA GLY A 77 16.13 -0.09 -3.46
C GLY A 77 15.05 0.87 -2.97
N VAL A 78 14.23 0.43 -2.02
CA VAL A 78 13.25 1.28 -1.32
C VAL A 78 13.54 1.24 0.17
N ILE A 79 13.65 2.41 0.79
CA ILE A 79 13.69 2.54 2.25
C ILE A 79 12.47 3.35 2.66
N ALA A 80 11.59 2.73 3.44
CA ALA A 80 10.38 3.34 3.96
C ALA A 80 10.46 3.40 5.48
N VAL A 81 10.39 4.60 6.05
CA VAL A 81 10.22 4.80 7.49
C VAL A 81 8.78 5.25 7.73
N HIS A 82 8.05 4.54 8.58
CA HIS A 82 6.68 4.89 8.95
C HIS A 82 6.60 5.21 10.43
N VAL A 83 6.05 6.38 10.76
CA VAL A 83 5.91 6.85 12.14
C VAL A 83 4.44 7.07 12.47
N GLU A 84 3.89 6.21 13.33
CA GLU A 84 2.55 6.37 13.85
C GLU A 84 2.53 7.33 15.07
N GLY A 85 1.45 8.09 15.23
CA GLY A 85 1.21 9.03 16.33
C GLY A 85 1.69 10.47 16.07
N LEU A 86 2.33 10.74 14.93
CA LEU A 86 2.75 12.08 14.51
C LEU A 86 2.05 12.51 13.23
N SER A 87 1.67 13.78 13.15
CA SER A 87 1.15 14.37 11.91
C SER A 87 2.25 14.82 10.95
N HIS A 88 3.46 15.06 11.48
CA HIS A 88 4.61 15.53 10.73
C HIS A 88 5.90 15.19 11.48
N VAL A 89 6.94 14.81 10.75
CA VAL A 89 8.30 14.69 11.25
C VAL A 89 9.17 15.68 10.51
N THR A 90 9.94 16.49 11.24
CA THR A 90 10.82 17.48 10.62
C THR A 90 11.92 16.78 9.83
N THR A 91 12.10 17.14 8.56
CA THR A 91 13.14 16.57 7.70
C THR A 91 14.08 17.66 7.19
N ALA A 92 15.38 17.39 7.16
CA ALA A 92 16.36 18.32 6.60
C ALA A 92 16.50 18.12 5.09
N GLY A 93 16.70 19.21 4.34
CA GLY A 93 17.01 19.18 2.91
C GLY A 93 15.80 19.40 2.01
N LYS A 94 15.97 19.12 0.71
CA LYS A 94 14.89 19.20 -0.28
C LYS A 94 14.09 17.91 -0.24
N SER A 95 12.81 18.01 0.12
CA SER A 95 11.87 16.89 0.10
C SER A 95 10.61 17.28 -0.65
N LYS A 96 9.85 16.27 -1.08
CA LYS A 96 8.52 16.44 -1.66
C LYS A 96 7.50 15.76 -0.77
N THR A 97 6.57 16.53 -0.23
CA THR A 97 5.58 16.06 0.75
C THR A 97 4.18 16.12 0.17
N TYR A 98 3.39 15.12 0.50
CA TYR A 98 1.98 14.96 0.17
C TYR A 98 1.20 14.70 1.45
N GLU A 99 0.03 15.30 1.55
CA GLU A 99 -0.90 15.01 2.63
C GLU A 99 -1.40 13.57 2.51
N LEU A 100 -1.48 12.84 3.64
CA LEU A 100 -2.09 11.52 3.68
C LEU A 100 -3.55 11.58 4.12
N VAL A 101 -4.40 10.95 3.31
CA VAL A 101 -5.82 10.77 3.60
C VAL A 101 -6.03 9.44 4.31
N GLY A 102 -6.48 9.52 5.56
CA GLY A 102 -6.70 8.38 6.45
C GLY A 102 -5.42 7.81 7.08
N PRO A 103 -5.53 6.96 8.12
CA PRO A 103 -4.38 6.37 8.81
C PRO A 103 -4.22 4.87 8.48
N ASN A 104 -4.12 4.53 7.19
CA ASN A 104 -3.97 3.13 6.72
C ASN A 104 -2.58 2.81 6.20
N THR A 105 -1.57 3.66 6.45
CA THR A 105 -0.24 3.46 5.87
C THR A 105 0.40 2.16 6.37
N GLY A 106 0.25 1.84 7.67
CA GLY A 106 0.71 0.56 8.22
C GLY A 106 0.09 -0.67 7.53
N HIS A 107 -1.21 -0.62 7.19
CA HIS A 107 -1.87 -1.68 6.43
C HIS A 107 -1.37 -1.77 4.99
N SER A 108 -1.17 -0.63 4.34
CA SER A 108 -0.62 -0.56 2.98
C SER A 108 0.81 -1.15 2.92
N LEU A 109 1.64 -0.88 3.93
CA LEU A 109 2.98 -1.45 4.03
C LEU A 109 2.97 -2.96 4.33
N ASN A 110 2.01 -3.46 5.12
CA ASN A 110 1.82 -4.90 5.27
C ASN A 110 1.47 -5.57 3.94
N ALA A 111 0.59 -4.95 3.15
CA ALA A 111 0.23 -5.47 1.83
C ALA A 111 1.45 -5.50 0.90
N LEU A 112 2.25 -4.42 0.88
CA LEU A 112 3.51 -4.36 0.14
C LEU A 112 4.47 -5.49 0.55
N ALA A 113 4.69 -5.68 1.86
CA ALA A 113 5.59 -6.72 2.36
C ALA A 113 5.11 -8.12 1.93
N ALA A 114 3.80 -8.40 2.06
CA ALA A 114 3.22 -9.67 1.64
C ALA A 114 3.33 -9.92 0.13
N GLU A 115 3.13 -8.89 -0.69
CA GLU A 115 3.27 -8.98 -2.16
C GLU A 115 4.73 -9.27 -2.56
N LEU A 116 5.70 -8.59 -1.93
CA LEU A 116 7.13 -8.85 -2.14
C LEU A 116 7.51 -10.26 -1.74
N GLU A 117 7.03 -10.74 -0.59
CA GLU A 117 7.25 -12.13 -0.16
C GLU A 117 6.65 -13.14 -1.15
N ALA A 118 5.42 -12.91 -1.62
CA ALA A 118 4.77 -13.75 -2.61
C ALA A 118 5.53 -13.79 -3.95
N ALA A 119 6.17 -12.68 -4.33
CA ALA A 119 7.03 -12.57 -5.50
C ALA A 119 8.44 -13.16 -5.28
N ASN A 120 8.78 -13.65 -4.09
CA ASN A 120 10.14 -14.01 -3.66
C ASN A 120 11.15 -12.85 -3.76
N GLU A 121 10.68 -11.62 -3.65
CA GLU A 121 11.52 -10.42 -3.59
C GLU A 121 12.04 -10.21 -2.15
N PRO A 122 13.36 -10.01 -1.96
CA PRO A 122 13.93 -9.77 -0.65
C PRO A 122 13.40 -8.49 0.01
N VAL A 123 12.57 -8.65 1.05
CA VAL A 123 12.10 -7.58 1.93
C VAL A 123 12.66 -7.75 3.34
N CYS A 124 13.02 -6.64 3.97
CA CYS A 124 13.31 -6.52 5.38
C CYS A 124 12.28 -5.58 6.00
N ASP A 125 11.37 -6.12 6.81
CA ASP A 125 10.31 -5.35 7.46
C ASP A 125 10.48 -5.40 8.98
N ILE A 126 10.88 -4.27 9.55
CA ILE A 126 11.14 -4.10 10.98
C ILE A 126 9.98 -3.31 11.57
N ASN A 127 9.09 -4.03 12.27
CA ASN A 127 7.92 -3.43 12.89
C ASN A 127 8.05 -3.31 14.42
N PHE A 128 8.31 -2.10 14.91
CA PHE A 128 8.38 -1.84 16.35
C PHE A 128 7.02 -1.59 17.01
N ASP A 129 5.91 -1.56 16.27
CA ASP A 129 4.57 -1.58 16.89
C ASP A 129 4.40 -2.82 17.78
N GLN A 130 5.05 -3.92 17.37
CA GLN A 130 5.27 -5.12 18.17
C GLN A 130 6.76 -5.25 18.48
N TYR A 131 7.22 -4.54 19.52
CA TYR A 131 8.64 -4.40 19.86
C TYR A 131 9.48 -5.68 19.73
N ASP A 132 9.04 -6.77 20.35
CA ASP A 132 9.80 -8.03 20.33
C ASP A 132 9.94 -8.61 18.91
N GLU A 133 8.88 -8.52 18.10
CA GLU A 133 8.89 -8.94 16.69
C GLU A 133 9.81 -8.04 15.85
N GLY A 134 9.76 -6.72 16.07
CA GLY A 134 10.66 -5.75 15.45
C GLY A 134 12.14 -6.04 15.77
N VAL A 135 12.46 -6.39 17.02
CA VAL A 135 13.82 -6.78 17.41
C VAL A 135 14.26 -8.06 16.69
N GLN A 136 13.38 -9.06 16.58
CA GLN A 136 13.71 -10.29 15.84
C GLN A 136 13.89 -10.02 14.35
N ALA A 137 13.03 -9.19 13.75
CA ALA A 137 13.15 -8.79 12.35
C ALA A 137 14.46 -8.04 12.09
N PHE A 138 14.83 -7.10 12.96
CA PHE A 138 16.12 -6.40 12.89
C PHE A 138 17.28 -7.42 12.90
N LYS A 139 17.28 -8.35 13.85
CA LYS A 139 18.31 -9.40 13.94
C LYS A 139 18.35 -10.30 12.71
N ALA A 140 17.20 -10.61 12.12
CA ALA A 140 17.12 -11.40 10.91
C ALA A 140 17.71 -10.67 9.69
N CYS A 141 17.52 -9.36 9.60
CA CYS A 141 18.02 -8.56 8.48
C CYS A 141 19.48 -8.13 8.61
N PHE A 142 19.85 -7.65 9.80
CA PHE A 142 21.14 -7.01 10.07
C PHE A 142 22.08 -7.94 10.88
N GLY A 143 21.55 -8.90 11.64
CA GLY A 143 22.35 -9.70 12.57
C GLY A 143 22.37 -9.10 13.98
N GLU A 144 23.22 -9.64 14.84
CA GLU A 144 23.31 -9.24 16.25
C GLU A 144 24.27 -8.06 16.49
N PHE A 145 24.05 -6.95 15.78
CA PHE A 145 24.81 -5.72 16.02
C PHE A 145 24.44 -5.06 17.34
N ASP A 146 25.44 -4.44 17.99
CA ASP A 146 25.20 -3.61 19.17
C ASP A 146 24.30 -2.44 18.79
N SER A 147 23.18 -2.31 19.50
CA SER A 147 22.13 -1.32 19.23
C SER A 147 21.86 -0.54 20.52
N PRO A 148 22.82 0.30 20.96
CA PRO A 148 22.68 1.02 22.22
C PRO A 148 21.49 1.97 22.13
N ALA A 149 20.68 1.98 23.20
CA ALA A 149 19.55 2.88 23.30
C ALA A 149 20.01 4.34 23.12
N ALA A 150 19.21 5.12 22.39
CA ALA A 150 19.44 6.54 22.23
C ALA A 150 19.48 7.23 23.60
N LYS A 151 20.36 8.23 23.73
CA LYS A 151 20.42 9.02 24.96
C LYS A 151 19.26 10.00 24.97
N PRO A 152 18.43 10.03 26.03
CA PRO A 152 17.40 11.06 26.16
C PRO A 152 18.08 12.43 26.23
N THR A 153 17.46 13.43 25.62
CA THR A 153 17.97 14.80 25.67
C THR A 153 17.52 15.49 26.95
N LYS A 154 16.24 15.37 27.37
CA LYS A 154 15.77 16.02 28.59
C LYS A 154 14.47 15.47 29.21
N HIS A 155 13.43 15.28 28.41
CA HIS A 155 12.05 15.05 28.84
C HIS A 155 11.63 13.58 28.80
N LEU A 156 12.33 12.75 28.02
CA LEU A 156 12.15 11.29 28.05
C LEU A 156 12.88 10.70 29.26
N ASN A 157 12.16 9.97 30.10
CA ASN A 157 12.69 9.34 31.30
C ASN A 157 12.51 7.81 31.27
N PRO A 158 13.56 7.06 30.82
CA PRO A 158 13.49 5.61 30.68
C PRO A 158 13.41 4.84 32.02
N THR A 159 13.66 5.52 33.15
CA THR A 159 13.53 4.90 34.48
C THR A 159 12.10 4.95 35.02
N LEU A 160 11.32 5.95 34.57
CA LEU A 160 9.97 6.21 35.05
C LEU A 160 8.91 5.63 34.12
N HIS A 161 9.13 5.73 32.80
CA HIS A 161 8.18 5.27 31.79
C HIS A 161 8.82 4.20 30.90
N ASN A 162 8.22 3.00 30.90
CA ASN A 162 8.65 1.92 30.02
C ASN A 162 8.53 2.30 28.53
N ALA A 163 7.53 3.12 28.17
CA ALA A 163 7.37 3.63 26.81
C ALA A 163 8.59 4.47 26.36
N ASP A 164 9.11 5.33 27.23
CA ASP A 164 10.30 6.13 26.93
C ASP A 164 11.53 5.23 26.74
N LYS A 165 11.68 4.21 27.60
CA LYS A 165 12.76 3.23 27.48
C LYS A 165 12.70 2.50 26.15
N GLN A 166 11.53 1.96 25.81
CA GLN A 166 11.32 1.20 24.58
C GLN A 166 11.59 2.05 23.35
N PHE A 167 11.00 3.25 23.28
CA PHE A 167 11.23 4.18 22.18
C PHE A 167 12.71 4.53 21.99
N LEU A 168 13.44 4.79 23.08
CA LEU A 168 14.88 5.06 22.99
C LEU A 168 15.66 3.84 22.48
N GLN A 169 15.24 2.62 22.79
CA GLN A 169 15.81 1.40 22.22
C GLN A 169 15.52 1.28 20.72
N GLU A 170 14.28 1.57 20.28
CA GLU A 170 13.88 1.59 18.87
C GLU A 170 14.74 2.58 18.06
N ILE A 171 14.92 3.81 18.56
CA ILE A 171 15.84 4.78 17.93
C ILE A 171 17.29 4.24 17.89
N GLY A 172 17.71 3.49 18.90
CA GLY A 172 18.99 2.77 18.92
C GLY A 172 19.13 1.81 17.73
N PHE A 173 18.11 0.99 17.47
CA PHE A 173 18.09 0.08 16.32
C PHE A 173 18.10 0.82 14.98
N ILE A 174 17.40 1.95 14.85
CA ILE A 174 17.43 2.75 13.60
C ILE A 174 18.82 3.34 13.36
N ASN A 175 19.49 3.81 14.42
CA ASN A 175 20.88 4.28 14.32
C ASN A 175 21.82 3.13 13.93
N ALA A 176 21.66 1.94 14.53
CA ALA A 176 22.45 0.76 14.17
C ALA A 176 22.19 0.30 12.72
N ALA A 177 20.94 0.35 12.25
CA ALA A 177 20.60 0.11 10.84
C ALA A 177 21.30 1.11 9.91
N SER A 178 21.38 2.38 10.32
CA SER A 178 22.07 3.43 9.55
C SER A 178 23.58 3.18 9.44
N GLU A 179 24.20 2.69 10.51
CA GLU A 179 25.63 2.40 10.55
C GLU A 179 25.99 1.13 9.78
N ASN A 180 25.10 0.14 9.79
CA ASN A 180 25.35 -1.19 9.23
C ASN A 180 24.54 -1.48 7.95
N LEU A 181 24.01 -0.45 7.27
CA LEU A 181 23.19 -0.61 6.07
C LEU A 181 23.90 -1.36 4.94
N ALA A 182 25.21 -1.17 4.79
CA ALA A 182 26.02 -1.86 3.79
C ALA A 182 26.37 -3.30 4.18
N GLU A 183 26.21 -3.66 5.45
CA GLU A 183 26.63 -4.94 6.04
C GLU A 183 25.41 -5.81 6.41
N MET A 184 24.25 -5.57 5.78
CA MET A 184 23.05 -6.37 5.99
C MET A 184 23.34 -7.86 5.73
N LEU A 185 22.96 -8.70 6.71
CA LEU A 185 23.10 -10.15 6.63
C LEU A 185 22.30 -10.72 5.45
N LYS A 186 21.10 -10.19 5.23
CA LYS A 186 20.24 -10.51 4.09
C LYS A 186 20.04 -9.26 3.22
N PRO A 187 20.77 -9.11 2.09
CA PRO A 187 20.56 -8.00 1.17
C PRO A 187 19.09 -7.95 0.74
N SER A 188 18.45 -6.81 0.97
CA SER A 188 17.02 -6.61 0.72
C SER A 188 16.82 -5.45 -0.24
N ASN A 189 15.93 -5.62 -1.21
CA ASN A 189 15.55 -4.55 -2.15
C ASN A 189 14.63 -3.54 -1.46
N VAL A 190 13.90 -3.96 -0.42
CA VAL A 190 13.00 -3.11 0.35
C VAL A 190 13.31 -3.22 1.84
N LEU A 191 13.54 -2.07 2.49
CA LEU A 191 13.67 -1.94 3.93
C LEU A 191 12.52 -1.08 4.46
N ILE A 192 11.70 -1.66 5.33
CA ILE A 192 10.59 -0.97 6.00
C ILE A 192 10.93 -0.90 7.48
N ILE A 193 10.87 0.29 8.07
CA ILE A 193 11.05 0.51 9.51
C ILE A 193 9.81 1.22 10.03
N ARG A 194 9.12 0.61 10.98
CA ARG A 194 7.87 1.13 11.55
C ARG A 194 8.04 1.32 13.03
N LEU A 195 7.59 2.47 13.52
CA LEU A 195 7.66 2.85 14.92
C LEU A 195 6.48 3.76 15.28
N SER A 196 6.17 3.83 16.57
CA SER A 196 5.02 4.58 17.07
C SER A 196 5.40 5.48 18.24
N VAL A 197 4.94 6.73 18.24
CA VAL A 197 5.10 7.65 19.38
C VAL A 197 3.93 7.61 20.36
N ASP A 198 2.94 6.75 20.10
CA ASP A 198 1.72 6.64 20.90
C ASP A 198 1.99 6.35 22.37
N GLY A 199 2.99 5.50 22.66
CA GLY A 199 3.41 5.19 24.03
C GLY A 199 3.88 6.44 24.79
N ILE A 200 4.61 7.32 24.11
CA ILE A 200 5.10 8.58 24.67
C ILE A 200 3.94 9.56 24.84
N ALA A 201 3.07 9.67 23.83
CA ALA A 201 1.88 10.50 23.89
C ALA A 201 0.94 10.08 25.04
N LYS A 202 0.79 8.77 25.30
CA LYS A 202 0.01 8.23 26.43
C LYS A 202 0.67 8.51 27.78
N ALA A 203 2.00 8.49 27.87
CA ALA A 203 2.74 8.73 29.11
C ALA A 203 2.82 10.23 29.48
N HIS A 204 3.03 11.11 28.49
CA HIS A 204 3.34 12.52 28.71
C HIS A 204 2.26 13.49 28.20
N GLY A 205 1.33 13.01 27.37
CA GLY A 205 0.32 13.81 26.65
C GLY A 205 0.71 14.08 25.20
N GLU A 206 -0.28 14.13 24.30
CA GLU A 206 -0.08 14.28 22.85
C GLU A 206 0.66 15.56 22.41
N LYS A 207 0.48 16.65 23.16
CA LYS A 207 1.08 17.97 22.88
C LYS A 207 2.22 18.30 23.86
N SER A 208 2.87 17.26 24.39
CA SER A 208 3.93 17.41 25.39
C SER A 208 5.29 17.67 24.74
N VAL A 209 6.18 18.31 25.51
CA VAL A 209 7.57 18.55 25.09
C VAL A 209 8.34 17.22 24.90
N ALA A 210 7.89 16.14 25.54
CA ALA A 210 8.45 14.80 25.34
C ALA A 210 8.14 14.25 23.94
N VAL A 211 6.94 14.50 23.40
CA VAL A 211 6.58 14.14 22.01
C VAL A 211 7.39 14.99 21.01
N ASP A 212 7.60 16.28 21.30
CA ASP A 212 8.48 17.13 20.48
C ASP A 212 9.93 16.65 20.49
N GLU A 213 10.42 16.18 21.64
CA GLU A 213 11.73 15.56 21.77
C GLU A 213 11.83 14.25 20.98
N ALA A 214 10.80 13.40 21.06
CA ALA A 214 10.72 12.17 20.28
C ALA A 214 10.79 12.46 18.78
N ASN A 215 10.03 13.46 18.30
CA ASN A 215 10.08 13.89 16.90
C ASN A 215 11.49 14.32 16.47
N LYS A 216 12.23 15.05 17.33
CA LYS A 216 13.63 15.41 17.05
C LYS A 216 14.57 14.20 16.98
N LEU A 217 14.38 13.20 17.84
CA LEU A 217 15.18 11.97 17.82
C LEU A 217 14.90 11.16 16.55
N ILE A 218 13.64 11.04 16.14
CA ILE A 218 13.24 10.40 14.87
C ILE A 218 13.84 11.15 13.68
N SER A 219 13.68 12.48 13.63
CA SER A 219 14.25 13.34 12.59
C SER A 219 15.76 13.13 12.43
N ALA A 220 16.49 13.06 13.55
CA ALA A 220 17.93 12.81 13.55
C ALA A 220 18.27 11.40 13.06
N ALA A 221 17.53 10.38 13.50
CA ALA A 221 17.74 8.99 13.08
C ALA A 221 17.44 8.78 11.59
N VAL A 222 16.32 9.31 11.09
CA VAL A 222 15.96 9.30 9.67
C VAL A 222 17.02 10.03 8.84
N SER A 223 17.54 11.16 9.31
CA SER A 223 18.61 11.88 8.61
C SER A 223 19.91 11.07 8.52
N ARG A 224 20.25 10.30 9.56
CA ARG A 224 21.42 9.39 9.52
C ARG A 224 21.19 8.25 8.53
N LEU A 225 20.01 7.64 8.56
CA LEU A 225 19.66 6.54 7.65
C LEU A 225 19.64 7.02 6.19
N LEU A 226 19.10 8.20 5.93
CA LEU A 226 19.11 8.84 4.62
C LEU A 226 20.54 9.07 4.12
N ALA A 227 21.41 9.59 4.97
CA ALA A 227 22.82 9.80 4.61
C ALA A 227 23.56 8.48 4.32
N ALA A 228 23.22 7.40 5.03
CA ALA A 228 23.75 6.06 4.75
C ALA A 228 23.23 5.51 3.41
N ALA A 229 21.93 5.65 3.15
CA ALA A 229 21.28 5.22 1.92
C ALA A 229 21.87 5.92 0.69
N GLN A 230 22.05 7.24 0.75
CA GLN A 230 22.63 8.05 -0.32
C GLN A 230 24.10 7.69 -0.59
N LYS A 231 24.85 7.23 0.42
CA LYS A 231 26.21 6.73 0.22
C LYS A 231 26.25 5.34 -0.41
N SER A 232 25.21 4.53 -0.20
CA SER A 232 25.12 3.17 -0.70
C SER A 232 24.76 3.14 -2.19
N SER A 233 23.77 3.93 -2.64
CA SER A 233 23.33 3.91 -4.03
C SER A 233 22.53 5.16 -4.45
N ASP A 234 22.76 5.62 -5.68
CA ASP A 234 21.99 6.69 -6.33
C ASP A 234 20.58 6.25 -6.79
N SER A 235 20.30 4.93 -6.76
CA SER A 235 19.05 4.33 -7.24
C SER A 235 18.09 3.95 -6.11
N VAL A 236 18.22 4.56 -4.92
CA VAL A 236 17.35 4.32 -3.76
C VAL A 236 16.22 5.34 -3.71
N LEU A 237 14.98 4.85 -3.59
CA LEU A 237 13.84 5.65 -3.16
C LEU A 237 13.79 5.65 -1.62
N PHE A 238 13.84 6.83 -1.02
CA PHE A 238 13.72 6.98 0.43
C PHE A 238 12.45 7.79 0.75
N VAL A 239 11.55 7.18 1.52
CA VAL A 239 10.30 7.81 1.95
C VAL A 239 10.14 7.78 3.46
N LEU A 240 9.48 8.81 3.97
CA LEU A 240 9.04 8.93 5.35
C LEU A 240 7.53 9.16 5.33
N SER A 241 6.77 8.29 5.98
CA SER A 241 5.34 8.47 6.17
C SER A 241 5.02 8.69 7.65
N THR A 242 4.01 9.49 7.93
CA THR A 242 3.49 9.68 9.28
C THR A 242 1.98 9.54 9.27
N ASP A 243 1.42 8.85 10.25
CA ASP A 243 -0.03 8.77 10.47
C ASP A 243 -0.33 9.22 11.90
N LYS A 244 -1.35 10.04 12.09
CA LYS A 244 -1.89 10.42 13.39
C LYS A 244 -3.36 10.07 13.41
N ASP A 245 -3.74 9.15 14.31
CA ASP A 245 -5.14 8.79 14.48
C ASP A 245 -5.90 9.96 15.12
N VAL A 246 -6.72 10.66 14.32
CA VAL A 246 -7.53 11.79 14.80
C VAL A 246 -8.83 11.25 15.39
N ASN A 247 -8.77 10.52 16.51
CA ASN A 247 -9.95 9.98 17.22
C ASN A 247 -11.06 9.49 16.27
N SER A 248 -10.68 8.86 15.16
CA SER A 248 -11.67 8.23 14.32
C SER A 248 -11.88 6.89 14.99
N ARG A 249 -13.01 6.72 15.70
CA ARG A 249 -13.51 5.37 15.88
C ARG A 249 -13.56 4.81 14.48
N TYR A 250 -12.61 3.93 14.16
CA TYR A 250 -12.65 3.14 12.94
C TYR A 250 -14.04 2.50 12.94
N LYS A 251 -14.94 3.08 12.15
CA LYS A 251 -15.92 2.26 11.47
C LYS A 251 -15.03 1.33 10.67
N ARG A 252 -14.81 0.11 11.19
CA ARG A 252 -14.50 -1.02 10.33
C ARG A 252 -15.37 -0.82 9.11
N GLU A 253 -14.77 -0.81 7.93
CA GLU A 253 -15.47 -0.58 6.69
C GLU A 253 -16.68 -1.51 6.67
N VAL A 254 -17.84 -0.92 7.00
CA VAL A 254 -19.11 -1.60 6.87
C VAL A 254 -19.30 -1.53 5.38
N VAL A 255 -19.08 -2.64 4.69
CA VAL A 255 -19.82 -2.94 3.45
C VAL A 255 -21.22 -2.44 3.74
N ALA A 256 -21.63 -1.37 3.04
CA ALA A 256 -22.82 -0.59 3.39
C ALA A 256 -23.90 -1.56 3.87
N ALA A 257 -24.29 -1.43 5.15
CA ALA A 257 -25.17 -2.40 5.76
C ALA A 257 -26.37 -2.55 4.83
N ASP A 258 -26.54 -3.76 4.28
CA ASP A 258 -27.76 -4.10 3.57
C ASP A 258 -28.89 -3.76 4.54
N ASP A 259 -29.81 -2.87 4.14
CA ASP A 259 -30.89 -2.38 5.01
C ASP A 259 -31.74 -3.54 5.57
N THR A 260 -31.60 -4.73 4.99
CA THR A 260 -32.26 -5.97 5.40
C THR A 260 -31.53 -6.76 6.50
N ASN A 261 -30.22 -6.56 6.75
CA ASN A 261 -29.44 -7.37 7.70
C ASN A 261 -28.52 -6.54 8.62
N LYS A 262 -29.15 -5.71 9.46
CA LYS A 262 -28.52 -4.79 10.43
C LYS A 262 -27.52 -5.43 11.41
N TYR A 263 -27.60 -6.74 11.64
CA TYR A 263 -26.80 -7.45 12.66
C TYR A 263 -25.82 -8.47 12.08
N ASN A 264 -25.63 -8.50 10.76
CA ASN A 264 -24.72 -9.44 10.08
C ASN A 264 -25.00 -10.91 10.45
N PHE A 265 -26.27 -11.31 10.47
CA PHE A 265 -26.62 -12.72 10.63
C PHE A 265 -26.22 -13.51 9.37
N ALA A 266 -25.82 -14.77 9.55
CA ALA A 266 -25.54 -15.66 8.43
C ALA A 266 -26.76 -15.75 7.49
N ILE A 267 -26.50 -15.73 6.19
CA ILE A 267 -27.55 -15.92 5.19
C ILE A 267 -28.03 -17.36 5.28
N TYR A 268 -29.30 -17.54 5.65
CA TYR A 268 -29.92 -18.85 5.67
C TYR A 268 -30.32 -19.23 4.25
N TYR A 269 -29.64 -20.23 3.70
CA TYR A 269 -30.07 -20.87 2.46
C TYR A 269 -31.29 -21.75 2.75
N ASN A 270 -32.21 -21.83 1.78
CA ASN A 270 -33.30 -22.80 1.86
C ASN A 270 -32.71 -24.23 1.90
N GLU A 271 -33.28 -25.11 2.71
CA GLU A 271 -32.90 -26.53 2.77
C GLU A 271 -33.00 -27.21 1.39
N ASP A 272 -33.88 -26.71 0.52
CA ASP A 272 -34.04 -27.19 -0.86
C ASP A 272 -32.96 -26.70 -1.84
N TYR A 273 -32.05 -25.80 -1.42
CA TYR A 273 -31.01 -25.23 -2.28
C TYR A 273 -30.20 -26.28 -3.04
N PRO A 274 -29.75 -27.40 -2.44
CA PRO A 274 -29.01 -28.45 -3.16
C PRO A 274 -29.83 -29.10 -4.28
N VAL A 275 -31.15 -29.21 -4.11
CA VAL A 275 -32.06 -29.80 -5.11
C VAL A 275 -32.24 -28.84 -6.27
N ILE A 276 -32.55 -27.57 -5.98
CA ILE A 276 -32.75 -26.52 -6.99
C ILE A 276 -31.48 -26.32 -7.82
N PHE A 277 -30.32 -26.24 -7.16
CA PHE A 277 -29.03 -26.08 -7.83
C PHE A 277 -28.77 -27.20 -8.84
N ASN A 278 -29.00 -28.46 -8.45
CA ASN A 278 -28.78 -29.60 -9.33
C ASN A 278 -29.73 -29.61 -10.53
N ILE A 279 -31.01 -29.28 -10.33
CA ILE A 279 -31.98 -29.21 -11.43
C ILE A 279 -31.55 -28.14 -12.46
N ILE A 280 -31.19 -26.94 -11.99
CA ILE A 280 -30.78 -25.84 -12.87
C ILE A 280 -29.47 -26.16 -13.59
N LEU A 281 -28.48 -26.69 -12.87
CA LEU A 281 -27.17 -27.01 -13.45
C LEU A 281 -27.29 -28.02 -14.59
N TRP A 282 -27.96 -29.15 -14.34
CA TRP A 282 -28.10 -30.20 -15.36
C TRP A 282 -29.02 -29.80 -16.51
N PHE A 283 -30.07 -29.02 -16.22
CA PHE A 283 -30.92 -28.45 -17.26
C PHE A 283 -30.11 -27.55 -18.19
N MET A 284 -29.30 -26.63 -17.66
CA MET A 284 -28.50 -25.70 -18.47
C MET A 284 -27.42 -26.42 -19.29
N VAL A 285 -26.79 -27.46 -18.74
CA VAL A 285 -25.81 -28.28 -19.47
C VAL A 285 -26.46 -29.00 -20.66
N VAL A 286 -27.59 -29.69 -20.43
CA VAL A 286 -28.30 -30.41 -21.50
C VAL A 286 -28.85 -29.45 -22.55
N PHE A 287 -29.42 -28.32 -22.10
CA PHE A 287 -29.94 -27.29 -23.00
C PHE A 287 -28.82 -26.68 -23.86
N GLY A 288 -27.67 -26.35 -23.27
CA GLY A 288 -26.51 -25.81 -23.99
C GLY A 288 -25.96 -26.79 -25.03
N LEU A 289 -25.81 -28.07 -24.68
CA LEU A 289 -25.34 -29.10 -25.63
C LEU A 289 -26.36 -29.34 -26.76
N SER A 290 -27.66 -29.30 -26.46
CA SER A 290 -28.72 -29.44 -27.46
C SER A 290 -28.69 -28.29 -28.46
N LEU A 291 -28.51 -27.06 -27.97
CA LEU A 291 -28.44 -25.86 -28.80
C LEU A 291 -27.20 -25.90 -29.70
N LEU A 292 -26.05 -26.32 -29.16
CA LEU A 292 -24.82 -26.52 -29.93
C LEU A 292 -25.01 -27.55 -31.05
N ALA A 293 -25.64 -28.68 -30.75
CA ALA A 293 -25.91 -29.73 -31.74
C ALA A 293 -26.82 -29.23 -32.89
N ILE A 294 -27.84 -28.45 -32.58
CA ILE A 294 -28.73 -27.84 -33.59
C ILE A 294 -27.95 -26.83 -34.44
N CYS A 295 -27.15 -25.96 -33.80
CA CYS A 295 -26.30 -25.01 -34.52
C CYS A 295 -25.32 -25.70 -35.47
N TYR A 296 -24.69 -26.79 -35.02
CA TYR A 296 -23.81 -27.59 -35.86
C TYR A 296 -24.57 -28.20 -37.05
N ALA A 297 -25.72 -28.83 -36.79
CA ALA A 297 -26.54 -29.45 -37.82
C ALA A 297 -26.92 -28.45 -38.92
N ILE A 298 -27.41 -27.26 -38.54
CA ILE A 298 -27.75 -26.17 -39.48
C ILE A 298 -26.50 -25.67 -40.22
N GLY A 299 -25.39 -25.46 -39.50
CA GLY A 299 -24.13 -24.99 -40.07
C GLY A 299 -23.52 -25.97 -41.09
N SER A 300 -23.78 -27.27 -40.94
CA SER A 300 -23.32 -28.32 -41.85
C SER A 300 -24.38 -28.80 -42.85
N MET A 301 -25.52 -28.12 -42.99
CA MET A 301 -26.53 -28.52 -43.98
C MET A 301 -25.96 -28.39 -45.39
N ASP A 302 -25.90 -29.51 -46.12
CA ASP A 302 -25.57 -29.50 -47.55
C ASP A 302 -26.70 -28.80 -48.30
N PRO A 303 -26.44 -27.65 -48.97
CA PRO A 303 -27.48 -26.88 -49.64
C PRO A 303 -28.06 -27.56 -50.88
N GLY A 304 -27.71 -28.82 -51.16
CA GLY A 304 -28.16 -29.55 -52.34
C GLY A 304 -27.41 -29.01 -53.55
N ARG A 305 -26.39 -29.75 -53.98
CA ARG A 305 -25.58 -29.39 -55.14
C ARG A 305 -26.30 -29.64 -56.47
N ASP A 306 -27.59 -29.33 -56.59
CA ASP A 306 -28.34 -29.53 -57.82
C ASP A 306 -28.72 -28.20 -58.51
N SER A 307 -28.45 -28.18 -59.82
CA SER A 307 -28.84 -27.22 -60.86
C SER A 307 -28.05 -25.91 -61.06
N ILE A 308 -27.78 -25.06 -60.05
CA ILE A 308 -27.13 -23.74 -60.27
C ILE A 308 -25.66 -23.65 -59.83
N ILE A 309 -25.31 -24.26 -58.70
CA ILE A 309 -23.96 -24.15 -58.12
C ILE A 309 -22.92 -24.89 -59.00
N TYR A 310 -23.29 -26.03 -59.63
CA TYR A 310 -22.41 -26.72 -60.58
C TYR A 310 -22.31 -26.04 -61.94
N ARG A 311 -23.31 -25.29 -62.40
CA ARG A 311 -23.21 -24.50 -63.64
C ARG A 311 -22.15 -23.40 -63.53
N MET A 312 -21.92 -22.87 -62.32
CA MET A 312 -20.91 -21.86 -62.04
C MET A 312 -19.49 -22.44 -61.83
N THR A 313 -19.35 -23.74 -61.49
CA THR A 313 -18.06 -24.35 -61.11
C THR A 313 -17.48 -25.36 -62.12
N SER A 314 -18.25 -25.85 -63.09
CA SER A 314 -17.72 -26.69 -64.18
C SER A 314 -17.60 -25.94 -65.50
N THR A 315 -16.56 -25.12 -65.67
CA THR A 315 -16.10 -24.75 -67.01
C THR A 315 -15.42 -25.97 -67.64
N ARG A 316 -16.20 -26.78 -68.37
CA ARG A 316 -15.67 -27.89 -69.16
C ARG A 316 -14.69 -27.33 -70.19
N MET A 317 -13.39 -27.37 -69.93
CA MET A 317 -12.37 -27.11 -70.95
C MET A 317 -12.55 -28.13 -72.06
N LYS A 318 -12.98 -27.68 -73.25
CA LYS A 318 -12.87 -28.47 -74.46
C LYS A 318 -11.38 -28.67 -74.74
N LYS A 319 -10.96 -29.92 -74.86
CA LYS A 319 -9.65 -30.28 -75.40
C LYS A 319 -9.83 -30.35 -76.91
N ASP A 320 -9.24 -29.40 -77.61
CA ASP A 320 -9.25 -29.39 -79.07
C ASP A 320 -8.34 -30.52 -79.58
N ASN A 321 -8.87 -31.32 -80.51
CA ASN A 321 -8.10 -32.29 -81.30
C ASN A 321 -7.68 -31.62 -82.61
#